data_AF-A0A5N7CJ16-F1
#
_entry.id   AF-A0A5N7CJ16-F1
#
_cell.length_a   1.000
_cell.length_b   1.000
_cell.length_c   1.000
_cell.angle_alpha   90.00
_cell.angle_beta   90.00
_cell.angle_gamma   90.00
#
_symmetry.space_group_name_H-M   'P 1'
#
loop_
_entity.id
_entity.type
_entity.pdbx_description
1 polymer ?
#
loop_
_entity_poly.entity_id
_entity_poly.type
_entity_poly.pdbx_seq_one_letter_code
_entity_poly.pdbx_strand_id
1 'polypeptide(L)'
;MTNRQARAITGMLKTTPIGPLVRTASLASAEVLLEARQLRYTTLLLGLPEGHPAKKILPVSFREGDLYAQPREQIPGNRQWAECSNRGPWSLGEHLARQLANILPADPSEGFERMIQTTRNQFPGRIEVLPDPETLAAAQSLSPGLEIWSDGSRLEKGRCGAGIAWQEPGGAWKTKGIPLSKGYEVFDAELRGVVQELQVA
;
A
#
# COMPACT_ATOMS: atom_id res chain seq x y z
N MET A 1 -3.60 36.99 -9.14
CA MET A 1 -2.77 37.58 -8.06
C MET A 1 -1.26 37.54 -8.35
N THR A 2 -0.78 36.59 -9.15
CA THR A 2 0.63 36.36 -9.54
C THR A 2 1.37 37.60 -10.06
N ASN A 3 0.64 38.53 -10.69
CA ASN A 3 1.19 39.72 -11.34
C ASN A 3 1.66 40.82 -10.35
N ARG A 4 1.14 40.87 -9.11
CA ARG A 4 1.49 41.93 -8.14
C ARG A 4 2.80 41.65 -7.41
N GLN A 5 3.05 40.40 -7.05
CA GLN A 5 4.27 39.98 -6.34
C GLN A 5 5.49 40.00 -7.26
N ALA A 6 5.36 39.50 -8.49
CA ALA A 6 6.43 39.57 -9.48
C ALA A 6 6.88 41.03 -9.71
N ARG A 7 5.94 41.96 -9.87
CA ARG A 7 6.24 43.40 -10.03
C ARG A 7 6.89 44.03 -8.81
N ALA A 8 6.49 43.63 -7.60
CA ALA A 8 7.09 44.13 -6.38
C ALA A 8 8.56 43.72 -6.25
N ILE A 9 8.92 42.51 -6.71
CA ILE A 9 10.28 41.99 -6.66
C ILE A 9 11.14 42.57 -7.79
N THR A 10 10.60 42.72 -9.00
CA THR A 10 11.37 43.17 -10.17
C THR A 10 11.36 44.70 -10.37
N GLY A 11 10.58 45.45 -9.59
CA GLY A 11 10.45 46.90 -9.73
C GLY A 11 9.72 47.37 -11.00
N MET A 12 9.01 46.47 -11.68
CA MET A 12 8.38 46.76 -12.98
C MET A 12 7.12 47.64 -12.82
N LEU A 13 6.91 48.54 -13.78
CA LEU A 13 5.73 49.41 -13.83
C LEU A 13 4.43 48.59 -13.91
N LYS A 14 3.35 49.13 -13.35
CA LYS A 14 2.02 48.48 -13.37
C LYS A 14 1.50 48.20 -14.79
N THR A 15 2.00 48.93 -15.78
CA THR A 15 1.62 48.81 -17.20
C THR A 15 2.51 47.85 -17.98
N THR A 16 3.60 47.33 -17.41
CA THR A 16 4.51 46.47 -18.17
C THR A 16 3.82 45.16 -18.54
N PRO A 17 3.80 44.79 -19.85
CA PRO A 17 3.20 43.56 -20.31
C PRO A 17 4.14 42.38 -20.01
N ILE A 18 3.89 41.71 -18.88
CA ILE A 18 4.73 40.60 -18.39
C ILE A 18 4.63 39.36 -19.28
N GLY A 19 3.46 39.08 -19.86
CA GLY A 19 3.24 37.92 -20.72
C GLY A 19 4.20 37.85 -21.92
N PRO A 20 4.30 38.91 -22.74
CA PRO A 20 5.30 39.00 -23.81
C PRO A 20 6.73 38.86 -23.31
N LEU A 21 7.11 39.50 -22.20
CA LEU A 21 8.47 39.44 -21.66
C LEU A 21 8.88 38.03 -21.20
N VAL A 22 7.98 37.33 -20.51
CA VAL A 22 8.22 35.92 -20.11
C VAL A 22 8.38 35.03 -21.34
N ARG A 23 7.56 35.25 -22.37
CA ARG A 23 7.64 34.52 -23.64
C ARG A 23 8.94 34.79 -24.39
N THR A 24 9.40 36.04 -24.44
CA THR A 24 10.66 36.41 -25.13
C THR A 24 11.91 36.00 -24.34
N ALA A 25 11.81 35.95 -23.00
CA ALA A 25 12.90 35.51 -22.13
C ALA A 25 13.03 33.99 -22.03
N SER A 26 12.18 33.23 -22.73
CA SER A 26 12.12 31.76 -22.69
C SER A 26 12.04 31.19 -21.26
N LEU A 27 11.45 31.94 -20.32
CA LEU A 27 11.31 31.51 -18.94
C LEU A 27 10.13 30.55 -18.82
N ALA A 28 10.33 29.46 -18.09
CA ALA A 28 9.26 28.52 -17.77
C ALA A 28 8.17 29.21 -16.94
N SER A 29 6.91 28.78 -17.12
CA SER A 29 5.79 29.30 -16.32
C SER A 29 6.06 29.08 -14.82
N ALA A 30 5.78 30.10 -14.01
CA ALA A 30 5.92 30.03 -12.57
C ALA A 30 5.01 28.94 -11.96
N GLU A 31 3.86 28.68 -12.57
CA GLU A 31 2.92 27.64 -12.15
C GLU A 31 3.54 26.25 -12.32
N VAL A 32 4.07 25.96 -13.52
CA VAL A 32 4.75 24.70 -13.83
C VAL A 32 5.96 24.47 -12.92
N LEU A 33 6.75 25.52 -12.66
CA LEU A 33 7.89 25.43 -11.75
C LEU A 33 7.45 25.17 -10.30
N LEU A 34 6.34 25.78 -9.88
CA LEU A 34 5.79 25.58 -8.54
C LEU A 34 5.26 24.15 -8.37
N GLU A 35 4.49 23.66 -9.33
CA GLU A 35 3.97 22.27 -9.35
C GLU A 35 5.13 21.27 -9.27
N ALA A 36 6.15 21.42 -10.13
CA ALA A 36 7.32 20.55 -10.12
C ALA A 36 8.06 20.56 -8.77
N ARG A 37 8.15 21.73 -8.12
CA ARG A 37 8.76 21.86 -6.78
C ARG A 37 7.90 21.22 -5.69
N GLN A 38 6.58 21.40 -5.74
CA GLN A 38 5.64 20.79 -4.80
C GLN A 38 5.71 19.26 -4.88
N LEU A 39 5.72 18.69 -6.08
CA LEU A 39 5.83 17.24 -6.28
C LEU A 39 7.17 16.70 -5.77
N ARG A 40 8.28 17.36 -6.12
CA ARG A 40 9.60 17.00 -5.61
C ARG A 40 9.66 17.05 -4.09
N TYR A 41 9.11 18.11 -3.50
CA TYR A 41 9.09 18.27 -2.05
C TYR A 41 8.25 17.19 -1.38
N THR A 42 7.06 16.88 -1.91
CA THR A 42 6.18 15.80 -1.42
C THR A 42 6.88 14.45 -1.46
N THR A 43 7.54 14.14 -2.58
CA THR A 43 8.31 12.89 -2.75
C THR A 43 9.45 12.80 -1.75
N LEU A 44 10.18 13.90 -1.52
CA LEU A 44 11.23 13.96 -0.51
C LEU A 44 10.67 13.71 0.90
N LEU A 45 9.52 14.30 1.23
CA LEU A 45 8.87 14.09 2.53
C LEU A 45 8.48 12.62 2.77
N LEU A 46 8.00 11.92 1.73
CA LEU A 46 7.70 10.49 1.81
C LEU A 46 8.96 9.64 2.09
N GLY A 47 10.08 10.01 1.46
CA GLY A 47 11.38 9.34 1.61
C GLY A 47 12.11 9.60 2.92
N LEU A 48 11.63 10.50 3.79
CA LEU A 48 12.28 10.79 5.07
C LEU A 48 12.17 9.62 6.07
N PRO A 49 13.11 9.51 7.03
CA PRO A 49 13.01 8.57 8.15
C PRO A 49 11.78 8.79 9.04
N GLU A 50 11.31 7.75 9.73
CA GLU A 50 10.06 7.77 10.52
C GLU A 50 10.02 8.79 11.65
N GLY A 51 11.16 9.09 12.27
CA GLY A 51 11.26 10.08 13.33
C GLY A 51 11.35 11.53 12.83
N HIS A 52 11.45 11.77 11.52
CA HIS A 52 11.72 13.10 11.02
C HIS A 52 10.47 14.00 11.14
N PRO A 53 10.56 15.17 11.81
CA PRO A 53 9.38 16.01 12.09
C PRO A 53 8.69 16.49 10.82
N ALA A 54 9.44 16.79 9.76
CA ALA A 54 8.87 17.23 8.48
C ALA A 54 7.98 16.17 7.82
N LYS A 55 8.14 14.88 8.15
CA LYS A 55 7.27 13.82 7.63
C LYS A 55 5.82 14.02 8.12
N LYS A 56 5.65 14.56 9.34
CA LYS A 56 4.33 14.87 9.92
C LYS A 56 3.56 15.96 9.18
N ILE A 57 4.19 16.68 8.26
CA ILE A 57 3.51 17.65 7.40
C ILE A 57 2.47 16.92 6.53
N LEU A 58 2.79 15.73 6.02
CA LEU A 58 1.87 14.97 5.19
C LEU A 58 0.78 14.27 6.03
N PRO A 59 -0.45 14.12 5.48
CA PRO A 59 -1.52 13.36 6.12
C PRO A 59 -1.07 11.95 6.50
N VAL A 60 -1.56 11.42 7.63
CA VAL A 60 -1.15 10.09 8.12
C VAL A 60 -1.58 9.00 7.12
N SER A 61 -2.80 9.10 6.58
CA SER A 61 -3.35 8.17 5.58
C SER A 61 -2.47 8.09 4.34
N PHE A 62 -1.98 9.23 3.85
CA PHE A 62 -1.09 9.28 2.69
C PHE A 62 0.28 8.66 2.97
N ARG A 63 0.78 8.74 4.20
CA ARG A 63 2.13 8.30 4.58
C ARG A 63 2.24 6.82 4.93
N GLU A 64 1.27 6.34 5.69
CA GLU A 64 1.32 5.04 6.37
C GLU A 64 0.25 4.08 5.82
N GLY A 65 -0.61 4.60 4.95
CA GLY A 65 -1.66 3.84 4.32
C GLY A 65 -2.63 3.22 5.30
N ASP A 66 -2.90 1.94 5.12
CA ASP A 66 -3.89 1.19 5.88
C ASP A 66 -3.40 0.66 7.23
N LEU A 67 -2.22 1.08 7.69
CA LEU A 67 -1.69 0.73 9.02
C LEU A 67 -2.68 1.03 10.17
N TYR A 68 -3.60 1.98 9.98
CA TYR A 68 -4.67 2.34 10.93
C TYR A 68 -6.06 2.29 10.30
N ALA A 69 -6.26 1.47 9.26
CA ALA A 69 -7.55 1.38 8.58
C ALA A 69 -8.64 0.69 9.41
N GLN A 70 -8.30 0.12 10.57
CA GLN A 70 -9.30 -0.47 11.45
C GLN A 70 -10.33 0.57 11.91
N PRO A 71 -11.64 0.23 11.97
CA PRO A 71 -12.71 1.18 12.28
C PRO A 71 -12.57 1.98 13.59
N ARG A 72 -11.69 1.54 14.52
CA ARG A 72 -11.43 2.20 15.80
C ARG A 72 -10.11 2.97 15.85
N GLU A 73 -9.25 2.83 14.84
CA GLU A 73 -7.92 3.42 14.77
C GLU A 73 -7.82 4.55 13.74
N GLN A 74 -8.85 4.70 12.88
CA GLN A 74 -8.92 5.79 11.92
C GLN A 74 -9.03 7.14 12.61
N ILE A 75 -8.00 7.97 12.40
CA ILE A 75 -8.00 9.36 12.83
C ILE A 75 -9.08 10.14 12.06
N PRO A 76 -10.03 10.82 12.74
CA PRO A 76 -11.07 11.61 12.09
C PRO A 76 -10.49 12.65 11.13
N GLY A 77 -11.03 12.72 9.92
CA GLY A 77 -10.61 13.69 8.91
C GLY A 77 -9.32 13.34 8.15
N ASN A 78 -8.65 12.25 8.49
CA ASN A 78 -7.37 11.88 7.88
C ASN A 78 -7.47 11.55 6.37
N ARG A 79 -8.64 11.15 5.87
CA ARG A 79 -8.88 10.86 4.44
C ARG A 79 -9.52 12.03 3.67
N GLN A 80 -9.84 13.14 4.34
CA GLN A 80 -10.55 14.28 3.75
C GLN A 80 -9.81 14.97 2.59
N TRP A 81 -8.48 14.84 2.51
CA TRP A 81 -7.68 15.38 1.42
C TRP A 81 -7.92 14.65 0.09
N ALA A 82 -8.23 13.35 0.15
CA ALA A 82 -8.50 12.49 -0.98
C ALA A 82 -9.97 12.58 -1.45
N GLU A 83 -10.88 13.03 -0.59
CA GLU A 83 -12.28 13.21 -0.94
C GLU A 83 -12.47 14.29 -2.03
N CYS A 84 -13.15 13.90 -3.12
CA CYS A 84 -13.44 14.81 -4.23
C CYS A 84 -14.43 15.93 -3.85
N SER A 85 -15.32 15.67 -2.90
CA SER A 85 -16.32 16.62 -2.40
C SER A 85 -15.72 17.73 -1.54
N ASN A 86 -14.55 17.51 -0.94
CA ASN A 86 -13.96 18.45 -0.01
C ASN A 86 -13.28 19.62 -0.73
N ARG A 87 -13.85 20.82 -0.59
CA ARG A 87 -13.31 22.10 -1.09
C ARG A 87 -12.96 23.06 0.05
N GLY A 88 -12.63 22.54 1.23
CA GLY A 88 -12.21 23.33 2.38
C GLY A 88 -10.81 23.97 2.20
N PRO A 89 -10.40 24.88 3.10
CA PRO A 89 -9.04 25.38 3.14
C PRO A 89 -8.09 24.23 3.51
N TRP A 90 -7.32 23.75 2.54
CA TRP A 90 -6.36 22.68 2.77
C TRP A 90 -5.14 23.18 3.54
N SER A 91 -4.70 22.37 4.50
CA SER A 91 -3.36 22.49 5.05
C SER A 91 -2.31 22.23 3.96
N LEU A 92 -1.08 22.67 4.21
CA LEU A 92 0.04 22.46 3.28
C LEU A 92 0.19 20.97 2.93
N GLY A 93 0.11 20.09 3.92
CA GLY A 93 0.23 18.64 3.74
C GLY A 93 -0.82 18.04 2.83
N GLU A 94 -2.08 18.40 3.05
CA GLU A 94 -3.21 17.91 2.26
C GLU A 94 -3.12 18.39 0.81
N HIS A 95 -2.70 19.65 0.61
CA HIS A 95 -2.48 20.18 -0.72
C HIS A 95 -1.35 19.42 -1.46
N LEU A 96 -0.23 19.17 -0.78
CA LEU A 96 0.90 18.41 -1.33
C LEU A 96 0.51 16.97 -1.68
N ALA A 97 -0.19 16.27 -0.78
CA ALA A 97 -0.67 14.91 -0.99
C ALA A 97 -1.61 14.84 -2.20
N ARG A 98 -2.56 15.79 -2.32
CA ARG A 98 -3.51 15.85 -3.43
C ARG A 98 -2.85 16.18 -4.77
N GLN A 99 -1.88 17.09 -4.78
CA GLN A 99 -1.09 17.39 -5.99
C GLN A 99 -0.36 16.16 -6.52
N LEU A 100 0.24 15.37 -5.63
CA LEU A 100 0.88 14.11 -6.02
C LEU A 100 -0.15 13.07 -6.48
N ALA A 101 -1.28 12.95 -5.77
CA ALA A 101 -2.34 12.01 -6.11
C ALA A 101 -2.95 12.24 -7.50
N ASN A 102 -3.09 13.50 -7.92
CA ASN A 102 -3.62 13.85 -9.24
C ASN A 102 -2.77 13.35 -10.43
N ILE A 103 -1.49 13.00 -10.18
CA ILE A 103 -0.54 12.58 -11.22
C ILE A 103 -0.38 11.07 -11.23
N LEU A 104 -0.67 10.41 -10.10
CA LEU A 104 -0.53 8.97 -9.99
C LEU A 104 -1.63 8.24 -10.76
N PRO A 105 -1.32 7.08 -11.37
CA PRO A 105 -2.30 6.29 -12.10
C PRO A 105 -3.26 5.53 -11.18
N ALA A 106 -2.93 5.39 -9.90
CA ALA A 106 -3.71 4.70 -8.88
C ALA A 106 -4.06 5.66 -7.75
N ASP A 107 -5.18 5.40 -7.06
CA ASP A 107 -5.63 6.21 -5.93
C ASP A 107 -4.72 5.97 -4.71
N PRO A 108 -3.99 6.99 -4.21
CA PRO A 108 -3.13 6.87 -3.03
C PRO A 108 -3.86 7.23 -1.73
N SER A 109 -5.21 7.23 -1.71
CA SER A 109 -6.00 7.52 -0.51
C SER A 109 -5.76 6.50 0.63
N GLU A 110 -5.41 5.29 0.27
CA GLU A 110 -4.95 4.19 1.14
C GLU A 110 -3.44 4.22 1.36
N GLY A 111 -2.79 5.33 1.01
CA GLY A 111 -1.37 5.60 1.21
C GLY A 111 -0.43 4.69 0.43
N PHE A 112 0.83 4.65 0.88
CA PHE A 112 1.86 3.81 0.30
C PHE A 112 2.23 2.71 1.28
N GLU A 113 2.08 1.45 0.84
CA GLU A 113 2.53 0.31 1.62
C GLU A 113 4.04 0.39 1.86
N ARG A 114 4.43 0.05 3.08
CA ARG A 114 5.82 0.08 3.51
C ARG A 114 6.30 -1.35 3.61
N MET A 115 7.32 -1.70 2.84
CA MET A 115 8.07 -2.91 3.09
C MET A 115 8.88 -2.71 4.37
N ILE A 116 8.36 -3.17 5.49
CA ILE A 116 9.15 -3.27 6.71
C ILE A 116 10.07 -4.47 6.50
N GLN A 117 11.39 -4.21 6.55
CA GLN A 117 12.35 -5.28 6.68
C GLN A 117 12.14 -5.88 8.07
N THR A 118 11.38 -6.96 8.14
CA THR A 118 11.18 -7.69 9.39
C THR A 118 12.54 -8.08 9.93
N THR A 119 12.75 -7.91 11.25
CA THR A 119 13.90 -8.55 11.89
C THR A 119 13.86 -10.00 11.50
N ARG A 120 14.99 -10.51 10.99
CA ARG A 120 15.17 -11.90 10.59
C ARG A 120 15.15 -12.77 11.86
N ASN A 121 14.02 -12.79 12.55
CA ASN A 121 13.74 -13.81 13.53
C ASN A 121 13.73 -15.10 12.72
N GLN A 122 14.61 -16.02 13.08
CA GLN A 122 14.57 -17.36 12.52
C GLN A 122 13.15 -17.87 12.74
N PHE A 123 12.48 -18.20 11.65
CA PHE A 123 11.27 -19.00 11.73
C PHE A 123 11.61 -20.19 12.65
N PRO A 124 10.83 -20.46 13.70
CA PRO A 124 11.20 -21.47 14.70
C PRO A 124 11.20 -22.89 14.12
N GLY A 125 10.67 -23.06 12.91
CA GLY A 125 10.72 -24.31 12.15
C GLY A 125 11.80 -24.33 11.07
N ARG A 126 11.84 -25.47 10.36
CA ARG A 126 12.68 -25.66 9.18
C ARG A 126 11.79 -25.49 7.95
N ILE A 127 12.15 -24.55 7.07
CA ILE A 127 11.49 -24.40 5.76
C ILE A 127 12.38 -25.11 4.75
N GLU A 128 11.90 -26.21 4.18
CA GLU A 128 12.55 -26.89 3.07
C GLU A 128 11.74 -26.66 1.81
N VAL A 129 12.31 -25.96 0.84
CA VAL A 129 11.74 -25.83 -0.50
C VAL A 129 12.49 -26.80 -1.39
N LEU A 130 11.89 -27.96 -1.61
CA LEU A 130 12.45 -28.99 -2.47
C LEU A 130 12.08 -28.72 -3.93
N PRO A 131 12.96 -29.08 -4.90
CA PRO A 131 12.61 -29.06 -6.31
C PRO A 131 11.57 -30.15 -6.63
N ASP A 132 10.65 -29.86 -7.56
CA ASP A 132 9.48 -30.70 -7.93
C ASP A 132 9.66 -32.23 -7.89
N PRO A 133 10.71 -32.84 -8.47
CA PRO A 133 10.86 -34.29 -8.45
C PRO A 133 11.24 -34.86 -7.07
N GLU A 134 11.91 -34.08 -6.21
CA GLU A 134 12.33 -34.47 -4.87
C GLU A 134 11.22 -34.23 -3.83
N THR A 135 10.32 -33.28 -4.10
CA THR A 135 9.17 -32.96 -3.24
C THR A 135 8.24 -34.17 -3.05
N LEU A 136 7.93 -34.89 -4.14
CA LEU A 136 7.05 -36.07 -4.08
C LEU A 136 7.68 -37.22 -3.29
N ALA A 137 8.99 -37.45 -3.46
CA ALA A 137 9.70 -38.50 -2.74
C ALA A 137 9.85 -38.17 -1.25
N ALA A 138 10.16 -36.91 -0.92
CA ALA A 138 10.25 -36.45 0.46
C ALA A 138 8.89 -36.52 1.17
N ALA A 139 7.81 -36.06 0.51
CA ALA A 139 6.43 -36.17 0.98
C ALA A 139 6.04 -37.61 1.34
N GLN A 140 6.48 -38.58 0.54
CA GLN A 140 6.21 -40.01 0.77
C GLN A 140 7.07 -40.65 1.88
N SER A 141 8.14 -39.97 2.32
CA SER A 141 9.13 -40.50 3.27
C SER A 141 9.08 -39.85 4.66
N LEU A 142 8.15 -38.92 4.88
CA LEU A 142 8.00 -38.25 6.17
C LEU A 142 7.64 -39.24 7.28
N SER A 143 8.24 -39.02 8.44
CA SER A 143 8.08 -39.85 9.65
C SER A 143 6.61 -39.89 10.09
N PRO A 144 6.14 -40.98 10.74
CA PRO A 144 4.78 -41.03 11.27
C PRO A 144 4.56 -39.94 12.33
N GLY A 145 3.92 -38.87 11.90
CA GLY A 145 3.44 -37.73 12.67
C GLY A 145 2.15 -37.23 12.03
N LEU A 146 1.49 -36.23 12.63
CA LEU A 146 0.30 -35.63 12.03
C LEU A 146 0.71 -34.87 10.76
N GLU A 147 0.60 -35.53 9.60
CA GLU A 147 0.76 -34.89 8.30
C GLU A 147 -0.51 -34.11 7.97
N ILE A 148 -0.35 -32.82 7.64
CA ILE A 148 -1.45 -31.96 7.22
C ILE A 148 -1.05 -31.26 5.92
N TRP A 149 -1.95 -31.25 4.97
CA TRP A 149 -1.86 -30.61 3.67
C TRP A 149 -3.00 -29.60 3.53
N SER A 150 -2.69 -28.40 3.04
CA SER A 150 -3.69 -27.38 2.76
C SER A 150 -3.52 -26.86 1.35
N ASP A 151 -4.63 -26.50 0.74
CA ASP A 151 -4.66 -25.89 -0.58
C ASP A 151 -5.78 -24.84 -0.65
N GLY A 152 -5.50 -23.75 -1.36
CA GLY A 152 -6.44 -22.67 -1.62
C GLY A 152 -6.91 -22.72 -3.07
N SER A 153 -8.22 -22.63 -3.28
CA SER A 153 -8.81 -22.65 -4.61
C SER A 153 -9.69 -21.44 -4.87
N ARG A 154 -9.68 -20.98 -6.13
CA ARG A 154 -10.59 -19.94 -6.62
C ARG A 154 -11.19 -20.35 -7.96
N LEU A 155 -12.51 -20.33 -8.02
CA LEU A 155 -13.25 -20.55 -9.27
C LEU A 155 -13.28 -19.26 -10.11
N GLU A 156 -13.40 -19.39 -11.42
CA GLU A 156 -13.51 -18.26 -12.37
C GLU A 156 -14.64 -17.27 -11.99
N LYS A 157 -15.72 -17.76 -11.36
CA LYS A 157 -16.84 -16.93 -10.86
C LYS A 157 -16.52 -16.18 -9.55
N GLY A 158 -15.25 -16.15 -9.13
CA GLY A 158 -14.74 -15.44 -7.96
C GLY A 158 -15.10 -16.04 -6.60
N ARG A 159 -15.50 -17.32 -6.57
CA ARG A 159 -15.72 -18.04 -5.30
C ARG A 159 -14.42 -18.70 -4.86
N CYS A 160 -14.06 -18.49 -3.60
CA CYS A 160 -12.86 -19.07 -3.00
C CYS A 160 -13.20 -20.09 -1.92
N GLY A 161 -12.29 -21.02 -1.69
CA GLY A 161 -12.39 -22.01 -0.64
C GLY A 161 -11.05 -22.67 -0.37
N ALA A 162 -10.87 -23.13 0.86
CA ALA A 162 -9.68 -23.85 1.30
C ALA A 162 -10.01 -25.34 1.49
N GLY A 163 -9.10 -26.21 1.11
CA GLY A 163 -9.12 -27.63 1.46
C GLY A 163 -8.03 -27.91 2.47
N ILE A 164 -8.32 -28.78 3.44
CA ILE A 164 -7.28 -29.40 4.27
C ILE A 164 -7.43 -30.92 4.22
N ALA A 165 -6.32 -31.63 4.26
CA ALA A 165 -6.24 -33.07 4.36
C ALA A 165 -5.21 -33.45 5.42
N TRP A 166 -5.58 -34.30 6.39
CA TRP A 166 -4.62 -34.75 7.41
C TRP A 166 -4.69 -36.25 7.65
N GLN A 167 -3.56 -36.81 8.08
CA GLN A 167 -3.45 -38.23 8.43
C GLN A 167 -3.55 -38.43 9.94
N GLU A 168 -4.55 -39.18 10.40
CA GLU A 168 -4.67 -39.52 11.83
C GLU A 168 -3.62 -40.56 12.26
N PRO A 169 -3.33 -40.69 13.58
CA PRO A 169 -2.37 -41.66 14.15
C PRO A 169 -2.63 -43.17 13.90
N GLY A 170 -3.43 -43.54 12.90
CA GLY A 170 -3.63 -44.89 12.40
C GLY A 170 -3.54 -44.98 10.87
N GLY A 171 -3.02 -43.95 10.20
CA GLY A 171 -2.82 -43.92 8.74
C GLY A 171 -4.05 -43.50 7.93
N ALA A 172 -5.19 -43.25 8.58
CA ALA A 172 -6.42 -42.84 7.93
C ALA A 172 -6.40 -41.36 7.54
N TRP A 173 -6.67 -41.07 6.27
CA TRP A 173 -6.76 -39.71 5.74
C TRP A 173 -8.16 -39.12 5.98
N LYS A 174 -8.20 -37.92 6.54
CA LYS A 174 -9.41 -37.08 6.64
C LYS A 174 -9.25 -35.83 5.80
N THR A 175 -10.37 -35.33 5.29
CA THR A 175 -10.41 -34.10 4.49
C THR A 175 -11.50 -33.16 4.99
N LYS A 176 -11.29 -31.86 4.84
CA LYS A 176 -12.28 -30.83 5.17
C LYS A 176 -12.19 -29.69 4.17
N GLY A 177 -13.32 -29.36 3.54
CA GLY A 177 -13.46 -28.18 2.69
C GLY A 177 -14.06 -27.01 3.46
N ILE A 178 -13.53 -25.82 3.25
CA ILE A 178 -13.91 -24.57 3.90
C ILE A 178 -14.30 -23.56 2.83
N PRO A 179 -15.60 -23.32 2.61
CA PRO A 179 -16.03 -22.30 1.66
C PRO A 179 -15.82 -20.90 2.24
N LEU A 180 -15.09 -20.03 1.54
CA LEU A 180 -14.81 -18.65 1.93
C LEU A 180 -15.73 -17.63 1.26
N SER A 181 -16.57 -18.06 0.33
CA SER A 181 -17.50 -17.23 -0.47
C SER A 181 -16.77 -16.30 -1.47
N LYS A 182 -17.39 -15.19 -1.88
CA LYS A 182 -16.86 -14.27 -2.90
C LYS A 182 -16.19 -13.07 -2.24
N GLY A 183 -15.23 -12.46 -2.93
CA GLY A 183 -14.54 -11.24 -2.47
C GLY A 183 -13.22 -11.48 -1.74
N TYR A 184 -12.80 -12.75 -1.65
CA TYR A 184 -11.50 -13.16 -1.14
C TYR A 184 -10.59 -13.57 -2.31
N GLU A 185 -9.27 -13.45 -2.14
CA GLU A 185 -8.28 -13.92 -3.09
C GLU A 185 -7.86 -15.37 -2.82
N VAL A 186 -7.04 -15.95 -3.71
CA VAL A 186 -6.51 -17.31 -3.52
C VAL A 186 -5.63 -17.37 -2.27
N PHE A 187 -4.81 -16.34 -2.05
CA PHE A 187 -3.93 -16.22 -0.88
C PHE A 187 -4.72 -16.20 0.44
N ASP A 188 -5.88 -15.55 0.48
CA ASP A 188 -6.76 -15.57 1.66
C ASP A 188 -7.26 -16.99 1.96
N ALA A 189 -7.51 -17.78 0.91
CA ALA A 189 -7.92 -19.17 1.04
C ALA A 189 -6.79 -20.07 1.54
N GLU A 190 -5.58 -19.89 1.02
CA GLU A 190 -4.38 -20.61 1.49
C GLU A 190 -4.12 -20.32 2.97
N LEU A 191 -4.11 -19.04 3.37
CA LEU A 191 -3.93 -18.64 4.77
C LEU A 191 -5.01 -19.23 5.68
N ARG A 192 -6.27 -19.26 5.21
CA ARG A 192 -7.35 -19.90 5.98
C ARG A 192 -7.15 -21.40 6.12
N GLY A 193 -6.64 -22.05 5.09
CA GLY A 193 -6.21 -23.45 5.12
C GLY A 193 -5.24 -23.67 6.27
N VAL A 194 -4.10 -22.98 6.25
CA VAL A 194 -3.04 -23.08 7.26
C VAL A 194 -3.55 -22.83 8.68
N VAL A 195 -4.39 -21.81 8.89
CA VAL A 195 -4.98 -21.54 10.22
C VAL A 195 -5.84 -22.71 10.69
N GLN A 196 -6.57 -23.36 9.78
CA GLN A 196 -7.38 -24.51 10.13
C GLN A 196 -6.53 -25.76 10.42
N GLU A 197 -5.41 -25.95 9.71
CA GLU A 197 -4.45 -27.03 9.99
C GLU A 197 -3.90 -26.92 11.41
N LEU A 198 -3.49 -25.71 11.81
CA LEU A 198 -2.97 -25.43 13.14
C LEU A 198 -4.01 -25.65 14.26
N GLN A 199 -5.31 -25.69 13.94
CA GLN A 199 -6.36 -26.03 14.90
C GLN A 199 -6.63 -27.53 15.00
N VAL A 200 -6.20 -28.30 14.00
CA VAL A 200 -6.33 -29.76 13.96
C VAL A 200 -5.12 -30.43 14.61
N ALA A 201 -3.96 -29.78 14.57
CA ALA A 201 -2.74 -30.14 15.30
C ALA A 201 -2.84 -29.86 16.80
#